data_AF-A0A7K1EAV8-F1
#
_entry.id   AF-A0A7K1EAV8-F1
#
_cell.length_a   1.000
_cell.length_b   1.000
_cell.length_c   1.000
_cell.angle_alpha   90.00
_cell.angle_beta   90.00
_cell.angle_gamma   90.00
#
_symmetry.space_group_name_H-M   'P 1'
#
loop_
_entity.id
_entity.type
_entity.pdbx_description
1 polymer ?
#
loop_
_entity_poly.entity_id
_entity_poly.type
_entity_poly.pdbx_seq_one_letter_code
_entity_poly.pdbx_strand_id
1 'polypeptide(L)'
;MKDFLNSWGISLMVFLPLVGALAMLVVPKAKEQFHKVVALAASLVVGFIGILLMTNFDYDASGSLQYVVDKAWIPIINSRYIVGIDGISLPMIALTLLIVPLCIIYSWNRFPEPKNPKAFLILILILETGMLGSFVAQDLILFFVFFEVVLLPMYFMIGVWGGEKRQYASLKFFLYTLFGSALM
;
A
#
# COMPACT_ATOMS: atom_id res chain seq x y z
N MET A 1 -9.04 23.21 4.36
CA MET A 1 -9.14 21.79 3.95
C MET A 1 -8.34 21.52 2.68
N LYS A 2 -8.50 22.33 1.61
CA LYS A 2 -7.69 22.19 0.37
C LYS A 2 -6.18 22.27 0.60
N ASP A 3 -5.70 23.23 1.40
CA ASP A 3 -4.26 23.35 1.69
C ASP A 3 -3.68 22.15 2.46
N PHE A 4 -4.48 21.56 3.35
CA PHE A 4 -4.10 20.37 4.11
C PHE A 4 -4.03 19.13 3.21
N LEU A 5 -5.02 18.94 2.33
CA LEU A 5 -5.01 17.85 1.36
C LEU A 5 -3.84 17.99 0.36
N ASN A 6 -3.55 19.21 -0.08
CA ASN A 6 -2.42 19.51 -0.97
C ASN A 6 -1.05 19.26 -0.36
N SER A 7 -0.93 19.28 0.97
CA SER A 7 0.37 19.15 1.66
C SER A 7 0.57 17.79 2.33
N TRP A 8 -0.47 17.20 2.92
CA TRP A 8 -0.36 15.97 3.71
C TRP A 8 -1.29 14.85 3.24
N GLY A 9 -2.26 15.14 2.38
CA GLY A 9 -3.30 14.18 1.99
C GLY A 9 -2.74 12.89 1.40
N ILE A 10 -1.80 13.00 0.45
CA ILE A 10 -1.15 11.83 -0.15
C ILE A 10 -0.35 11.04 0.88
N SER A 11 0.52 11.71 1.65
CA SER A 11 1.37 11.02 2.62
C SER A 11 0.54 10.31 3.70
N LEU A 12 -0.57 10.90 4.13
CA LEU A 12 -1.51 10.24 5.02
C LEU A 12 -2.17 9.02 4.36
N MET A 13 -2.65 9.15 3.12
CA MET A 13 -3.23 8.03 2.38
C MET A 13 -2.24 6.86 2.25
N VAL A 14 -0.97 7.15 1.96
CA VAL A 14 0.07 6.13 1.76
C VAL A 14 0.49 5.47 3.07
N PHE A 15 0.73 6.24 4.14
CA PHE A 15 1.36 5.71 5.36
C PHE A 15 0.40 5.35 6.50
N LEU A 16 -0.87 5.76 6.45
CA LEU A 16 -1.86 5.39 7.47
C LEU A 16 -2.09 3.87 7.61
N PRO A 17 -2.06 3.03 6.54
CA PRO A 17 -2.12 1.58 6.71
C PRO A 17 -0.97 1.05 7.59
N LEU A 18 0.24 1.61 7.48
CA LEU A 18 1.37 1.22 8.34
C LEU A 18 1.11 1.51 9.81
N VAL A 19 0.43 2.62 10.13
CA VAL A 19 0.04 2.91 11.53
C VAL A 19 -0.88 1.83 12.06
N GLY A 20 -1.84 1.36 11.25
CA GLY A 20 -2.68 0.20 11.57
C GLY A 20 -1.86 -1.07 11.80
N ALA A 21 -0.91 -1.36 10.91
CA ALA A 21 -0.02 -2.51 11.03
C ALA A 21 0.84 -2.46 12.31
N LEU A 22 1.41 -1.29 12.64
CA LEU A 22 2.20 -1.07 13.86
C LEU A 22 1.33 -1.26 15.12
N ALA A 23 0.11 -0.73 15.13
CA ALA A 23 -0.84 -0.94 16.23
C ALA A 23 -1.17 -2.43 16.43
N MET A 24 -1.26 -3.21 15.35
CA MET A 24 -1.47 -4.66 15.41
C MET A 24 -0.23 -5.41 15.93
N LEU A 25 0.99 -4.94 15.66
CA LEU A 25 2.22 -5.60 16.11
C LEU A 25 2.31 -5.68 17.63
N VAL A 26 1.96 -4.61 18.34
CA VAL A 26 2.02 -4.54 19.81
C VAL A 26 0.92 -5.33 20.52
N VAL A 27 -0.13 -5.73 19.81
CA VAL A 27 -1.26 -6.48 20.39
C VAL A 27 -1.08 -7.99 20.20
N PRO A 28 -1.31 -8.84 21.22
CA PRO A 28 -1.18 -10.29 21.11
C PRO A 28 -2.05 -10.90 20.01
N LYS A 29 -1.57 -12.00 19.39
CA LYS A 29 -2.28 -12.72 18.33
C LYS A 29 -3.64 -13.29 18.75
N ALA A 30 -3.85 -13.51 20.05
CA ALA A 30 -5.10 -14.03 20.60
C ALA A 30 -6.29 -13.07 20.43
N LYS A 31 -6.04 -11.76 20.28
CA LYS A 31 -7.10 -10.76 20.05
C LYS A 31 -7.46 -10.67 18.57
N GLU A 32 -7.91 -11.77 17.97
CA GLU A 32 -8.21 -11.86 16.54
C GLU A 32 -9.19 -10.77 16.07
N GLN A 33 -10.28 -10.54 16.81
CA GLN A 33 -11.27 -9.52 16.45
C GLN A 33 -10.68 -8.10 16.41
N PHE A 34 -9.73 -7.80 17.31
CA PHE A 34 -9.05 -6.51 17.30
C PHE A 34 -8.26 -6.32 16.01
N HIS A 35 -7.50 -7.33 15.58
CA HIS A 35 -6.71 -7.29 14.35
C HIS A 35 -7.58 -7.06 13.11
N LYS A 36 -8.74 -7.74 13.03
CA LYS A 36 -9.71 -7.57 11.94
C LYS A 36 -10.29 -6.16 11.88
N VAL A 37 -10.73 -5.65 13.03
CA VAL A 37 -11.33 -4.31 13.13
C VAL A 37 -10.31 -3.23 12.82
N VAL A 38 -9.08 -3.34 13.34
CA VAL A 38 -8.02 -2.36 13.05
C VAL A 38 -7.65 -2.37 11.57
N ALA A 39 -7.47 -3.54 10.97
CA ALA A 39 -7.13 -3.61 9.55
C ALA A 39 -8.22 -3.02 8.65
N LEU A 40 -9.49 -3.35 8.92
CA LEU A 40 -10.62 -2.78 8.17
C LEU A 40 -10.79 -1.29 8.43
N ALA A 41 -10.65 -0.83 9.67
CA ALA A 41 -10.75 0.59 9.99
C ALA A 41 -9.64 1.39 9.30
N ALA A 42 -8.40 0.89 9.30
CA ALA A 42 -7.28 1.53 8.62
C ALA A 42 -7.54 1.66 7.11
N SER A 43 -7.92 0.57 6.45
CA SER A 43 -8.18 0.59 5.00
C SER A 43 -9.42 1.43 4.62
N LEU A 44 -10.46 1.46 5.46
CA LEU A 44 -11.63 2.33 5.24
C LEU A 44 -11.30 3.81 5.45
N VAL A 45 -10.47 4.16 6.43
CA VAL A 45 -10.01 5.54 6.64
C VAL A 45 -9.15 5.99 5.46
N VAL A 46 -8.27 5.12 4.96
CA VAL A 46 -7.46 5.38 3.76
C VAL A 46 -8.34 5.53 2.52
N GLY A 47 -9.33 4.65 2.35
CA GLY A 47 -10.37 4.75 1.33
C GLY A 47 -11.12 6.07 1.39
N PHE A 48 -11.51 6.51 2.58
CA PHE A 48 -12.17 7.80 2.77
C PHE A 48 -11.29 8.97 2.37
N ILE A 49 -10.01 8.98 2.78
CA ILE A 49 -9.04 10.02 2.37
C ILE A 49 -8.88 10.02 0.85
N GLY A 50 -8.76 8.85 0.23
CA GLY A 50 -8.63 8.76 -1.23
C GLY A 50 -9.88 9.23 -1.97
N ILE A 51 -11.09 8.92 -1.49
CA ILE A 51 -12.33 9.47 -2.05
C ILE A 51 -12.36 11.00 -1.94
N LEU A 52 -11.90 11.57 -0.82
CA LEU A 52 -11.79 13.02 -0.67
C LEU A 52 -10.81 13.63 -1.68
N LEU A 53 -9.66 12.99 -1.92
CA LEU A 53 -8.68 13.44 -2.92
C LEU A 53 -9.27 13.36 -4.34
N MET A 54 -9.96 12.27 -4.68
CA MET A 54 -10.58 12.08 -5.99
C MET A 54 -11.71 13.07 -6.24
N THR A 55 -12.60 13.30 -5.27
CA THR A 55 -13.72 14.25 -5.43
C THR A 55 -13.27 15.70 -5.55
N ASN A 56 -12.09 16.05 -5.02
CA ASN A 56 -11.50 17.39 -5.17
C ASN A 56 -10.50 17.48 -6.34
N PHE A 57 -10.25 16.37 -7.06
CA PHE A 57 -9.33 16.35 -8.20
C PHE A 57 -9.92 17.15 -9.37
N ASP A 58 -9.08 17.96 -10.02
CA ASP A 58 -9.44 18.69 -11.22
C ASP A 58 -9.31 17.77 -12.45
N TYR A 59 -10.43 17.23 -12.91
CA TYR A 59 -10.48 16.30 -14.04
C TYR A 59 -10.19 16.98 -15.40
N ASP A 60 -10.43 18.29 -15.51
CA ASP A 60 -10.14 19.06 -16.72
C ASP A 60 -8.63 19.26 -16.88
N ALA A 61 -7.90 19.34 -15.76
CA ALA A 61 -6.44 19.40 -15.70
C ALA A 61 -5.77 18.04 -15.41
N SER A 62 -6.39 16.92 -15.82
CA SER A 62 -5.92 15.56 -15.51
C SER A 62 -4.54 15.19 -16.07
N GLY A 63 -4.05 15.91 -17.08
CA GLY A 63 -2.68 15.78 -17.59
C GLY A 63 -1.60 16.45 -16.74
N SER A 64 -2.00 17.20 -15.72
CA SER A 64 -1.09 17.85 -14.77
C SER A 64 -1.04 17.08 -13.45
N LEU A 65 0.11 17.12 -12.79
CA LEU A 65 0.30 16.51 -11.49
C LEU A 65 -0.34 17.39 -10.40
N GLN A 66 -1.23 16.82 -9.59
CA GLN A 66 -1.95 17.49 -8.52
C GLN A 66 -1.54 16.96 -7.14
N TYR A 67 -1.87 17.71 -6.08
CA TYR A 67 -1.53 17.37 -4.70
C TYR A 67 -0.03 17.12 -4.46
N VAL A 68 0.81 17.90 -5.15
CA VAL A 68 2.26 17.64 -5.21
C VAL A 68 2.95 17.98 -3.89
N VAL A 69 3.67 17.00 -3.36
CA VAL A 69 4.60 17.20 -2.25
C VAL A 69 5.99 16.90 -2.78
N ASP A 70 6.87 17.89 -2.70
CA ASP A 70 8.23 17.78 -3.21
C ASP A 70 9.25 18.24 -2.15
N LYS A 71 10.02 17.28 -1.64
CA LYS A 71 11.08 17.49 -0.64
C LYS A 71 12.34 16.71 -1.02
N ALA A 72 13.51 17.30 -0.77
CA ALA A 72 14.77 16.58 -0.93
C ALA A 72 14.82 15.40 0.07
N TRP A 73 15.16 14.21 -0.41
CA TRP A 73 15.26 13.00 0.42
C TRP A 73 16.70 12.50 0.54
N ILE A 74 17.36 12.23 -0.59
CA ILE A 74 18.76 11.78 -0.65
C ILE A 74 19.55 12.69 -1.61
N PRO A 75 20.15 13.79 -1.10
CA PRO A 75 20.78 14.80 -1.93
C PRO A 75 21.94 14.27 -2.80
N ILE A 76 22.70 13.29 -2.30
CA ILE A 76 23.90 12.77 -2.98
C ILE A 76 23.59 12.07 -4.32
N ILE A 77 22.41 11.47 -4.47
CA ILE A 77 21.93 10.86 -5.71
C ILE A 77 20.81 11.68 -6.36
N ASN A 78 20.59 12.92 -5.89
CA ASN A 78 19.52 13.81 -6.32
C ASN A 78 18.10 13.18 -6.24
N SER A 79 17.88 12.24 -5.30
CA SER A 79 16.56 11.63 -5.12
C SER A 79 15.68 12.50 -4.22
N ARG A 80 14.43 12.66 -4.65
CA ARG A 80 13.44 13.53 -4.00
C ARG A 80 12.25 12.69 -3.54
N TYR A 81 11.71 13.04 -2.38
CA TYR A 81 10.36 12.67 -2.01
C TYR A 81 9.40 13.56 -2.80
N ILE A 82 9.20 13.21 -4.07
CA ILE A 82 8.21 13.83 -4.94
C ILE A 82 7.06 12.85 -5.15
N VAL A 83 5.90 13.22 -4.64
CA VAL A 83 4.65 12.47 -4.80
C VAL A 83 3.58 13.37 -5.38
N GLY A 84 2.68 12.80 -6.15
CA GLY A 84 1.55 13.51 -6.73
C GLY A 84 0.57 12.55 -7.40
N ILE A 85 -0.59 13.08 -7.78
CA ILE A 85 -1.64 12.32 -8.45
C ILE A 85 -1.88 12.93 -9.83
N ASP A 86 -1.88 12.11 -10.86
CA ASP A 86 -2.30 12.45 -12.22
C ASP A 86 -3.48 11.57 -12.67
N GLY A 87 -3.96 11.79 -13.90
CA GLY A 87 -5.07 11.02 -14.47
C GLY A 87 -4.81 9.51 -14.60
N ILE A 88 -3.55 9.06 -14.65
CA ILE A 88 -3.19 7.63 -14.77
C ILE A 88 -3.14 6.96 -13.39
N SER A 89 -2.61 7.67 -12.40
CA SER A 89 -2.49 7.20 -11.02
C SER A 89 -3.85 7.06 -10.34
N LEU A 90 -4.78 7.97 -10.67
CA LEU A 90 -6.12 8.05 -10.08
C LEU A 90 -6.92 6.72 -10.17
N PRO A 91 -7.08 6.06 -11.33
CA PRO A 91 -7.78 4.77 -11.41
C PRO A 91 -7.06 3.65 -10.65
N MET A 92 -5.72 3.66 -10.59
CA MET A 92 -4.95 2.65 -9.87
C MET A 92 -5.09 2.79 -8.35
N ILE A 93 -5.10 4.03 -7.86
CA ILE A 93 -5.40 4.37 -6.48
C ILE A 93 -6.85 3.92 -6.16
N ALA A 94 -7.82 4.31 -6.98
CA ALA A 94 -9.22 3.95 -6.79
C ALA A 94 -9.44 2.43 -6.67
N LEU A 95 -8.79 1.67 -7.57
CA LEU A 95 -8.84 0.22 -7.53
C LEU A 95 -8.25 -0.33 -6.24
N THR A 96 -7.10 0.18 -5.81
CA THR A 96 -6.45 -0.24 -4.56
C THR A 96 -7.35 -0.01 -3.34
N LEU A 97 -7.92 1.21 -3.25
CA LEU A 97 -8.81 1.61 -2.15
C LEU A 97 -10.12 0.81 -2.11
N LEU A 98 -10.56 0.27 -3.24
CA LEU A 98 -11.74 -0.58 -3.30
C LEU A 98 -11.41 -2.03 -2.95
N ILE A 99 -10.35 -2.57 -3.55
CA ILE A 99 -10.03 -4.01 -3.48
C ILE A 99 -9.49 -4.38 -2.10
N VAL A 100 -8.67 -3.55 -1.46
CA VAL A 100 -8.07 -3.89 -0.16
C VAL A 100 -9.13 -4.10 0.94
N PRO A 101 -10.08 -3.18 1.18
CA PRO A 101 -11.17 -3.41 2.13
C PRO A 101 -12.00 -4.66 1.79
N LEU A 102 -12.29 -4.89 0.50
CA LEU A 102 -13.03 -6.07 0.05
C LEU A 102 -12.27 -7.37 0.36
N CYS A 103 -10.95 -7.40 0.17
CA CYS A 103 -10.11 -8.54 0.54
C CYS A 103 -10.14 -8.80 2.06
N ILE A 104 -10.12 -7.75 2.88
CA ILE A 104 -10.22 -7.87 4.35
C ILE A 104 -11.60 -8.42 4.75
N ILE A 105 -12.68 -7.90 4.17
CA ILE A 105 -14.04 -8.38 4.43
C ILE A 105 -14.21 -9.84 3.98
N TYR A 106 -13.71 -10.19 2.80
CA TYR A 106 -13.79 -11.55 2.28
C TYR A 106 -13.03 -12.56 3.16
N SER A 107 -11.85 -12.18 3.65
CA SER A 107 -11.02 -13.03 4.50
C SER A 107 -11.53 -13.15 5.95
N TRP A 108 -12.49 -12.32 6.37
CA TRP A 108 -12.91 -12.14 7.77
C TRP A 108 -13.21 -13.45 8.52
N ASN A 109 -13.80 -14.45 7.85
CA ASN A 109 -14.10 -15.76 8.42
C ASN A 109 -13.40 -16.92 7.68
N ARG A 110 -12.47 -16.62 6.77
CA ARG A 110 -11.88 -17.58 5.83
C ARG A 110 -10.38 -17.39 5.70
N PHE A 111 -9.65 -17.43 6.82
CA PHE A 111 -8.19 -17.41 6.76
C PHE A 111 -7.63 -18.77 6.32
N PRO A 112 -6.76 -18.80 5.29
CA PRO A 112 -6.08 -20.02 4.86
C PRO A 112 -5.16 -20.58 5.94
N GLU A 113 -4.86 -21.88 5.85
CA GLU A 113 -3.94 -22.55 6.77
C GLU A 113 -2.46 -22.23 6.45
N PRO A 114 -1.62 -21.91 7.45
CA PRO A 114 -1.91 -21.87 8.88
C PRO A 114 -2.73 -20.64 9.30
N LYS A 115 -3.76 -20.84 10.12
CA LYS A 115 -4.61 -19.74 10.63
C LYS A 115 -3.82 -18.74 11.48
N ASN A 116 -3.43 -17.63 10.85
CA ASN A 116 -2.77 -16.51 11.52
C ASN A 116 -3.28 -15.16 10.95
N PRO A 117 -4.48 -14.73 11.39
CA PRO A 117 -5.12 -13.48 10.92
C PRO A 117 -4.26 -12.25 11.18
N LYS A 118 -3.54 -12.20 12.31
CA LYS A 118 -2.66 -11.08 12.66
C LYS A 118 -1.61 -10.83 11.57
N ALA A 119 -0.82 -11.86 11.24
CA ALA A 119 0.25 -11.72 10.26
C ALA A 119 -0.30 -11.44 8.86
N PHE A 120 -1.37 -12.15 8.46
CA PHE A 120 -2.00 -11.97 7.16
C PHE A 120 -2.50 -10.53 6.95
N LEU A 121 -3.21 -9.96 7.93
CA LEU A 121 -3.75 -8.61 7.85
C LEU A 121 -2.67 -7.52 7.92
N ILE A 122 -1.61 -7.72 8.72
CA ILE A 122 -0.44 -6.82 8.73
C ILE A 122 0.20 -6.76 7.33
N LEU A 123 0.39 -7.91 6.69
CA LEU A 123 0.96 -7.95 5.34
C LEU A 123 0.06 -7.27 4.31
N ILE A 124 -1.27 -7.40 4.43
CA ILE A 124 -2.22 -6.68 3.58
C ILE A 124 -2.07 -5.16 3.72
N LEU A 125 -1.95 -4.63 4.94
CA LEU A 125 -1.78 -3.19 5.15
C LEU A 125 -0.43 -2.66 4.64
N ILE A 126 0.64 -3.46 4.79
CA ILE A 126 1.96 -3.12 4.21
C ILE A 126 1.87 -3.13 2.68
N LEU A 127 1.18 -4.12 2.10
CA LEU A 127 0.94 -4.20 0.67
C LEU A 127 0.13 -2.98 0.16
N GLU A 128 -0.90 -2.57 0.88
CA GLU A 128 -1.69 -1.35 0.59
C GLU A 128 -0.78 -0.10 0.55
N THR A 129 0.11 0.05 1.53
CA THR A 129 1.09 1.13 1.57
C THR A 129 2.01 1.12 0.35
N GLY A 130 2.58 -0.05 0.02
CA GLY A 130 3.47 -0.21 -1.12
C GLY A 130 2.78 0.09 -2.46
N MET A 131 1.55 -0.40 -2.66
CA MET A 131 0.78 -0.16 -3.87
C MET A 131 0.43 1.33 -4.03
N LEU A 132 -0.13 1.96 -3.00
CA LEU A 132 -0.47 3.39 -3.04
C LEU A 132 0.78 4.24 -3.26
N GLY A 133 1.87 3.94 -2.55
CA GLY A 133 3.14 4.64 -2.71
C GLY A 133 3.72 4.53 -4.11
N SER A 134 3.65 3.35 -4.73
CA SER A 134 4.12 3.11 -6.09
C SER A 134 3.33 3.93 -7.12
N PHE A 135 2.02 4.10 -6.92
CA PHE A 135 1.19 4.87 -7.85
C PHE A 135 1.32 6.39 -7.69
N VAL A 136 1.78 6.90 -6.55
CA VAL A 136 1.94 8.35 -6.35
C VAL A 136 3.37 8.84 -6.51
N ALA A 137 4.36 7.94 -6.51
CA ALA A 137 5.77 8.30 -6.61
C ALA A 137 6.13 8.86 -8.00
N GLN A 138 6.84 9.99 -8.02
CA GLN A 138 7.30 10.66 -9.26
C GLN A 138 8.83 10.65 -9.40
N ASP A 139 9.53 10.05 -8.44
CA ASP A 139 10.97 9.81 -8.45
C ASP A 139 11.23 8.32 -8.61
N LEU A 140 12.18 7.95 -9.47
CA LEU A 140 12.47 6.55 -9.81
C LEU A 140 12.94 5.74 -8.59
N ILE A 141 13.76 6.33 -7.72
CA ILE A 141 14.27 5.68 -6.52
C ILE A 141 13.15 5.53 -5.49
N LEU A 142 12.31 6.55 -5.34
CA LEU A 142 11.14 6.46 -4.46
C LEU A 142 10.15 5.40 -4.94
N PHE A 143 9.88 5.34 -6.25
CA PHE A 143 9.06 4.31 -6.86
C PHE A 143 9.65 2.91 -6.58
N PHE A 144 10.94 2.72 -6.83
CA PHE A 144 11.64 1.46 -6.58
C PHE A 144 11.48 1.00 -5.11
N VAL A 145 11.62 1.92 -4.16
CA VAL A 145 11.44 1.60 -2.73
C VAL A 145 10.03 1.11 -2.44
N PHE A 146 8.99 1.79 -2.94
CA PHE A 146 7.62 1.34 -2.75
C PHE A 146 7.32 0.02 -3.47
N PHE A 147 7.91 -0.17 -4.64
CA PHE A 147 7.78 -1.40 -5.41
C PHE A 147 8.37 -2.61 -4.65
N GLU A 148 9.54 -2.45 -4.04
CA GLU A 148 10.14 -3.48 -3.17
C GLU A 148 9.32 -3.72 -1.90
N VAL A 149 8.67 -2.69 -1.37
CA VAL A 149 7.72 -2.82 -0.25
C VAL A 149 6.49 -3.65 -0.63
N VAL A 150 6.06 -3.68 -1.89
CA VAL A 150 4.99 -4.59 -2.37
C VAL A 150 5.49 -6.04 -2.44
N LEU A 151 6.73 -6.21 -2.89
CA LEU A 151 7.33 -7.52 -3.17
C LEU A 151 7.46 -8.36 -1.89
N LEU A 152 7.92 -7.76 -0.79
CA LEU A 152 8.16 -8.47 0.47
C LEU A 152 6.89 -9.09 1.08
N PRO A 153 5.75 -8.38 1.25
CA PRO A 153 4.50 -8.96 1.70
C PRO A 153 3.98 -10.05 0.77
N MET A 154 4.05 -9.84 -0.55
CA MET A 154 3.62 -10.84 -1.52
C MET A 154 4.41 -12.14 -1.38
N TYR A 155 5.73 -12.06 -1.19
CA TYR A 155 6.56 -13.24 -0.96
C TYR A 155 6.07 -14.07 0.22
N PHE A 156 5.81 -13.44 1.37
CA PHE A 156 5.29 -14.12 2.55
C PHE A 156 3.85 -14.61 2.36
N MET A 157 2.99 -13.81 1.74
CA MET A 157 1.60 -14.18 1.49
C MET A 157 1.51 -15.44 0.61
N ILE A 158 2.30 -15.49 -0.47
CA ILE A 158 2.39 -16.66 -1.33
C ILE A 158 3.02 -17.82 -0.57
N GLY A 159 4.15 -17.62 0.11
CA GLY A 159 4.91 -18.70 0.75
C GLY A 159 4.20 -19.36 1.93
N VAL A 160 3.44 -18.60 2.71
CA VAL A 160 2.75 -19.09 3.92
C VAL A 160 1.31 -19.52 3.63
N TRP A 161 0.56 -18.79 2.79
CA TRP A 161 -0.87 -19.02 2.57
C TRP A 161 -1.23 -19.38 1.12
N GLY A 162 -0.25 -19.49 0.23
CA GLY A 162 -0.47 -19.96 -1.14
C GLY A 162 -0.89 -21.43 -1.22
N GLY A 163 -1.27 -21.85 -2.42
CA GLY A 163 -1.71 -23.21 -2.71
C GLY A 163 -0.59 -24.25 -2.78
N GLU A 164 -0.77 -25.27 -3.60
CA GLU A 164 0.24 -26.31 -3.81
C GLU A 164 1.56 -25.73 -4.31
N LYS A 165 2.69 -26.29 -3.84
CA LYS A 165 4.05 -25.82 -4.17
C LYS A 165 4.31 -24.34 -3.83
N ARG A 166 3.59 -23.76 -2.85
CA ARG A 166 3.71 -22.36 -2.39
C ARG A 166 5.14 -21.86 -2.15
N GLN A 167 6.03 -22.67 -1.57
CA GLN A 167 7.42 -22.27 -1.33
C GLN A 167 8.16 -22.03 -2.65
N TYR A 168 8.04 -22.96 -3.61
CA TYR A 168 8.63 -22.82 -4.93
C TYR A 168 8.06 -21.62 -5.70
N ALA A 169 6.74 -21.43 -5.63
CA ALA A 169 6.08 -20.28 -6.26
C ALA A 169 6.55 -18.95 -5.66
N SER A 170 6.64 -18.85 -4.33
CA SER A 170 7.12 -17.63 -3.65
C SER A 170 8.57 -17.30 -3.98
N LEU A 171 9.46 -18.29 -4.00
CA LEU A 171 10.86 -18.09 -4.37
C LEU A 171 11.01 -17.65 -5.83
N LYS A 172 10.25 -18.27 -6.75
CA LYS A 172 10.25 -17.82 -8.15
C LYS A 172 9.74 -16.40 -8.28
N PHE A 173 8.56 -16.10 -7.72
CA PHE A 173 8.01 -14.75 -7.73
C PHE A 173 9.05 -13.73 -7.24
N PHE A 174 9.63 -13.99 -6.07
CA PHE A 174 10.62 -13.11 -5.47
C PHE A 174 11.86 -12.95 -6.36
N LEU A 175 12.46 -14.05 -6.84
CA LEU A 175 13.68 -13.99 -7.65
C LEU A 175 13.48 -13.31 -9.01
N TYR A 176 12.39 -13.61 -9.72
CA TYR A 176 12.12 -12.99 -11.01
C TYR A 176 11.81 -11.50 -10.86
N THR A 177 11.01 -11.12 -9.86
CA THR A 177 10.65 -9.71 -9.63
C THR A 177 11.83 -8.91 -9.07
N LEU A 178 12.60 -9.45 -8.12
CA LEU A 178 13.78 -8.78 -7.57
C LEU A 178 14.85 -8.60 -8.65
N PHE A 179 15.10 -9.62 -9.47
CA PHE A 179 16.05 -9.51 -10.58
C PHE A 179 15.60 -8.46 -11.60
N GLY A 180 14.31 -8.43 -11.95
CA GLY A 180 13.77 -7.39 -12.82
C GLY A 180 13.91 -5.99 -12.22
N SER A 181 13.68 -5.85 -10.91
CA SER A 181 13.78 -4.57 -10.20
C SER A 181 15.23 -4.10 -10.07
N ALA A 182 16.19 -5.01 -9.90
CA ALA A 182 17.62 -4.68 -9.86
C ALA A 182 18.19 -4.19 -11.21
N LEU A 183 17.49 -4.43 -12.32
CA LEU A 183 17.87 -3.95 -13.66
C LEU A 183 17.25 -2.60 -14.04
N MET A 184 16.26 -2.14 -13.27
CA MET A 184 15.57 -0.85 -13.45
C MET A 184 16.44 0.31 -12.95
#